data_AF-A0A7S2TQZ6-F1
#
_entry.id   AF-A0A7S2TQZ6-F1
#
_cell.length_a   1.000
_cell.length_b   1.000
_cell.length_c   1.000
_cell.angle_alpha   90.00
_cell.angle_beta   90.00
_cell.angle_gamma   90.00
#
_symmetry.space_group_name_H-M   'P 1'
#
loop_
_entity.id
_entity.type
_entity.pdbx_description
1 polymer ?
#
loop_
_entity_poly.entity_id
_entity_poly.type
_entity_poly.pdbx_seq_one_letter_code
_entity_poly.pdbx_strand_id
1 'polypeptide(L)'
;MGRPSADAAAAAAARPRNDRQPLLENGEAKSPKVEDIARDLLCDYYKLPLTRPEPQPECVNCSFKFRSYAIVVMCLLATMLTAVGQYMNAFSVAYGLKLDAGIFRYEKSGRTFEFNMWQGAAELANVDMWYLSFLVYVWSGFWPYIKIIFILAAVSLEARWIPSKCFKGPVDTLIPVVQYLGKWAFLDVCVVMIIGVVLHIEGTKGMASFYIQTIVMEGQFVFMAGIALCLIAQTFTSRHQRPRIYSSVQTPFGSAAAVHDAFLDADTVTNTKTVNEISGWNAVLPPIFLTIVLVIQTIGNFCDFIAVEASFNPEVKIMQRSYSIVEGFNDMTETIHGTGRLNAGHAVFGYIFVTLMPIVTGILMLIAWMVPGRPEVREKALHWACILREWSLLDVYWLASIVSMFELPEIASYIADEFKDIGRFGRIELTMTPRHTLFWLPIVMSVENVVFFHMKTRLDSEPELTFGKFTSGGH
;
A
#
# COMPACT_ATOMS: atom_id res chain seq x y z
N MET A 1 3.93 -67.85 -7.88
CA MET A 1 3.97 -68.08 -9.34
C MET A 1 4.29 -66.75 -9.98
N GLY A 2 5.32 -66.49 -10.77
CA GLY A 2 6.51 -67.22 -11.19
C GLY A 2 7.43 -66.15 -11.82
N ARG A 3 8.74 -66.22 -11.56
CA ARG A 3 9.73 -65.48 -12.36
C ARG A 3 9.73 -65.99 -13.79
N PRO A 4 10.28 -65.20 -14.73
CA PRO A 4 11.35 -65.76 -15.54
C PRO A 4 12.60 -64.87 -15.61
N SER A 5 13.73 -65.51 -15.40
CA SER A 5 15.04 -65.28 -16.03
C SER A 5 14.97 -65.73 -17.51
N ALA A 6 15.90 -65.59 -18.45
CA ALA A 6 17.32 -65.28 -18.51
C ALA A 6 17.66 -65.04 -20.01
N ASP A 7 18.78 -64.35 -20.25
CA ASP A 7 19.80 -64.61 -21.28
C ASP A 7 19.62 -64.35 -22.80
N ALA A 8 20.72 -63.76 -23.31
CA ALA A 8 21.43 -64.00 -24.58
C ALA A 8 20.96 -63.30 -25.87
N ALA A 9 21.83 -62.43 -26.43
CA ALA A 9 22.60 -62.75 -27.65
C ALA A 9 23.51 -61.57 -28.09
N ALA A 10 24.70 -61.94 -28.53
CA ALA A 10 25.77 -61.09 -29.04
C ALA A 10 25.65 -60.81 -30.55
N ALA A 11 26.23 -59.70 -31.03
CA ALA A 11 26.88 -59.50 -32.34
C ALA A 11 27.22 -58.00 -32.52
N ALA A 12 28.48 -57.56 -32.46
CA ALA A 12 29.47 -57.59 -33.56
C ALA A 12 29.00 -56.82 -34.83
N ALA A 13 29.39 -55.54 -34.94
CA ALA A 13 29.47 -54.85 -36.22
C ALA A 13 30.61 -53.81 -36.19
N ALA A 14 31.69 -54.17 -36.88
CA ALA A 14 32.87 -53.36 -37.14
C ALA A 14 32.53 -52.08 -37.92
N ARG A 15 33.19 -50.96 -37.58
CA ARG A 15 33.29 -49.79 -38.46
C ARG A 15 34.73 -49.62 -38.94
N PRO A 16 34.94 -49.31 -40.23
CA PRO A 16 36.25 -49.38 -40.87
C PRO A 16 37.15 -48.20 -40.52
N ARG A 17 38.43 -48.55 -40.30
CA ARG A 17 39.61 -47.70 -40.45
C ARG A 17 39.61 -47.12 -41.87
N ASN A 18 39.77 -45.80 -42.00
CA ASN A 18 40.12 -45.18 -43.26
C ASN A 18 41.47 -44.48 -43.08
N ASP A 19 42.51 -45.21 -43.46
CA ASP A 19 43.86 -44.68 -43.68
C ASP A 19 43.84 -43.88 -44.99
N ARG A 20 44.02 -42.56 -44.91
CA ARG A 20 44.60 -41.78 -46.02
C ARG A 20 45.60 -40.79 -45.45
N GLN A 21 46.86 -41.14 -45.67
CA GLN A 21 48.06 -40.34 -45.52
C GLN A 21 48.26 -39.46 -46.78
N PRO A 22 49.28 -38.58 -46.81
CA PRO A 22 49.19 -37.18 -47.19
C PRO A 22 49.63 -36.94 -48.64
N LEU A 23 49.55 -35.70 -49.12
CA LEU A 23 50.48 -35.07 -50.07
C LEU A 23 50.07 -33.59 -50.24
N LEU A 24 51.03 -32.69 -49.97
CA LEU A 24 51.43 -31.49 -50.74
C LEU A 24 50.33 -30.49 -51.16
N GLU A 25 50.49 -29.18 -51.21
CA GLU A 25 51.56 -28.21 -51.01
C GLU A 25 50.89 -26.84 -51.25
N ASN A 26 51.52 -25.78 -50.75
CA ASN A 26 51.50 -24.43 -51.34
C ASN A 26 50.18 -23.64 -51.35
N GLY A 27 50.16 -22.61 -50.50
CA GLY A 27 49.25 -21.47 -50.67
C GLY A 27 49.07 -20.63 -49.41
N GLU A 28 50.16 -20.10 -48.82
CA GLU A 28 50.04 -18.99 -47.87
C GLU A 28 49.55 -17.74 -48.62
N ALA A 29 48.23 -17.63 -48.79
CA ALA A 29 47.59 -16.35 -48.95
C ALA A 29 47.27 -15.83 -47.55
N LYS A 30 48.06 -14.87 -47.06
CA LYS A 30 47.71 -14.04 -45.90
C LYS A 30 46.40 -13.32 -46.21
N SER A 31 45.29 -13.96 -45.84
CA SER A 31 43.99 -13.33 -45.68
C SER A 31 44.17 -12.16 -44.71
N PRO A 32 43.81 -10.92 -45.08
CA PRO A 32 43.80 -9.82 -44.13
C PRO A 32 42.86 -10.21 -42.99
N LYS A 33 43.39 -10.15 -41.77
CA LYS A 33 42.68 -10.49 -40.54
C LYS A 33 41.32 -9.80 -40.55
N VAL A 34 40.26 -10.60 -40.54
CA VAL A 34 38.88 -10.13 -40.33
C VAL A 34 38.78 -9.29 -39.04
N GLU A 35 39.68 -9.48 -38.08
CA GLU A 35 39.85 -8.63 -36.90
C GLU A 35 40.27 -7.18 -37.20
N ASP A 36 41.12 -6.94 -38.20
CA ASP A 36 41.59 -5.58 -38.50
C ASP A 36 40.52 -4.78 -39.27
N ILE A 37 39.71 -5.45 -40.10
CA ILE A 37 38.54 -4.83 -40.78
C ILE A 37 37.42 -4.54 -39.77
N ALA A 38 37.17 -5.44 -38.80
CA ALA A 38 36.21 -5.19 -37.73
C ALA A 38 36.65 -4.04 -36.80
N ARG A 39 37.96 -3.91 -36.54
CA ARG A 39 38.52 -2.83 -35.72
C ARG A 39 38.40 -1.47 -36.41
N ASP A 40 38.66 -1.39 -37.72
CA ASP A 40 38.52 -0.14 -38.48
C ASP A 40 37.04 0.26 -38.66
N LEU A 41 36.13 -0.69 -38.86
CA LEU A 41 34.68 -0.41 -38.93
C LEU A 41 34.10 0.06 -37.58
N LEU A 42 34.58 -0.48 -36.46
CA LEU A 42 34.23 0.01 -35.13
C LEU A 42 34.79 1.42 -34.89
N CYS A 43 36.04 1.69 -35.30
CA CYS A 43 36.64 3.01 -35.14
C CYS A 43 35.94 4.12 -35.95
N ASP A 44 35.40 3.82 -37.14
CA ASP A 44 34.62 4.79 -37.91
C ASP A 44 33.17 4.93 -37.41
N TYR A 45 32.56 3.89 -36.83
CA TYR A 45 31.23 4.00 -36.21
C TYR A 45 31.25 4.85 -34.92
N TYR A 46 32.35 4.81 -34.17
CA TYR A 46 32.56 5.66 -32.99
C TYR A 46 33.01 7.09 -33.31
N LYS A 47 33.28 7.42 -34.59
CA LYS A 47 33.54 8.81 -35.04
C LYS A 47 32.27 9.62 -35.35
N LEU A 48 31.07 9.05 -35.17
CA LEU A 48 29.88 9.89 -35.06
C LEU A 48 30.09 10.84 -33.87
N PRO A 49 30.05 12.17 -34.06
CA PRO A 49 30.11 13.10 -32.95
C PRO A 49 28.83 12.91 -32.13
N LEU A 50 28.88 11.98 -31.18
CA LEU A 50 27.99 11.88 -30.02
C LEU A 50 28.27 13.04 -29.07
N THR A 51 28.50 14.25 -29.59
CA THR A 51 28.28 15.48 -28.84
C THR A 51 26.78 15.68 -28.78
N ARG A 52 26.07 14.81 -28.03
CA ARG A 52 24.88 15.32 -27.34
C ARG A 52 25.42 16.49 -26.53
N PRO A 53 24.94 17.72 -26.75
CA PRO A 53 25.42 18.85 -25.97
C PRO A 53 25.33 18.45 -24.52
N GLU A 54 26.46 18.47 -23.81
CA GLU A 54 26.46 18.24 -22.37
C GLU A 54 25.37 19.15 -21.81
N PRO A 55 24.34 18.59 -21.13
CA PRO A 55 23.27 19.42 -20.60
C PRO A 55 23.94 20.45 -19.71
N GLN A 56 23.83 21.73 -20.10
CA GLN A 56 24.54 22.79 -19.41
C GLN A 56 24.20 22.71 -17.91
N PRO A 57 25.22 22.66 -17.02
CA PRO A 57 25.04 22.33 -15.60
C PRO A 57 24.14 23.34 -14.87
N GLU A 58 23.93 24.53 -15.44
CA GLU A 58 23.09 25.58 -14.86
C GLU A 58 21.59 25.22 -14.83
N CYS A 59 21.08 24.46 -15.81
CA CYS A 59 19.65 24.15 -15.88
C CYS A 59 19.19 23.12 -14.83
N VAL A 60 20.06 22.20 -14.42
CA VAL A 60 19.70 21.12 -13.48
C VAL A 60 19.46 21.67 -12.06
N ASN A 61 20.27 22.64 -11.64
CA ASN A 61 20.19 23.23 -10.30
C ASN A 61 18.90 24.03 -10.05
N CYS A 62 18.36 24.71 -11.07
CA CYS A 62 17.12 25.48 -10.92
C CYS A 62 15.91 24.57 -10.67
N SER A 63 15.81 23.44 -11.39
CA SER A 63 14.69 22.49 -11.23
C SER A 63 14.67 21.83 -9.84
N PHE A 64 15.86 21.58 -9.27
CA PHE A 64 16.03 20.96 -7.97
C PHE A 64 15.54 21.88 -6.84
N LYS A 65 15.95 23.15 -6.85
CA LYS A 65 15.56 24.14 -5.85
C LYS A 65 14.04 24.33 -5.81
N PHE A 66 13.42 24.47 -6.99
CA PHE A 66 11.96 24.65 -7.10
C PHE A 66 11.18 23.48 -6.45
N ARG A 67 11.60 22.24 -6.70
CA ARG A 67 10.96 21.05 -6.11
C ARG A 67 11.11 21.00 -4.59
N SER A 68 12.28 21.34 -4.07
CA SER A 68 12.52 21.39 -2.63
C SER A 68 11.61 22.43 -1.95
N TYR A 69 11.48 23.63 -2.53
CA TYR A 69 10.56 24.65 -2.02
C TYR A 69 9.10 24.19 -2.05
N ALA A 70 8.66 23.54 -3.13
CA ALA A 70 7.31 22.99 -3.22
C ALA A 70 7.03 21.97 -2.11
N ILE A 71 7.98 21.07 -1.81
CA ILE A 71 7.83 20.08 -0.73
C ILE A 71 7.75 20.78 0.64
N VAL A 72 8.58 21.79 0.89
CA VAL A 72 8.52 22.57 2.14
C VAL A 72 7.16 23.27 2.29
N VAL A 73 6.66 23.91 1.23
CA VAL A 73 5.33 24.55 1.24
C VAL A 73 4.22 23.53 1.50
N MET A 74 4.26 22.36 0.84
CA MET A 74 3.29 21.28 1.10
C MET A 74 3.35 20.80 2.56
N CYS A 75 4.54 20.68 3.14
CA CYS A 75 4.71 20.27 4.55
C CYS A 75 4.18 21.32 5.53
N LEU A 76 4.38 22.61 5.26
CA LEU A 76 3.84 23.69 6.07
C LEU A 76 2.31 23.73 6.00
N LEU A 77 1.75 23.61 4.80
CA LEU A 77 0.30 23.54 4.60
C LEU A 77 -0.30 22.29 5.24
N ALA A 78 0.37 21.14 5.13
CA ALA A 78 -0.05 19.89 5.79
C ALA A 78 -0.07 20.06 7.31
N THR A 79 0.97 20.65 7.90
CA THR A 79 1.03 20.96 9.34
C THR A 79 -0.15 21.84 9.77
N MET A 80 -0.44 22.90 9.01
CA MET A 80 -1.53 23.81 9.29
C MET A 80 -2.89 23.10 9.22
N LEU A 81 -3.17 22.38 8.13
CA LEU A 81 -4.43 21.65 7.95
C LEU A 81 -4.61 20.57 9.02
N THR A 82 -3.56 19.80 9.33
CA THR A 82 -3.62 18.78 10.39
C THR A 82 -3.91 19.43 11.75
N ALA A 83 -3.20 20.51 12.12
CA ALA A 83 -3.45 21.20 13.38
C ALA A 83 -4.87 21.77 13.46
N VAL A 84 -5.31 22.49 12.42
CA VAL A 84 -6.66 23.05 12.37
C VAL A 84 -7.71 21.94 12.45
N GLY A 85 -7.56 20.87 11.67
CA GLY A 85 -8.47 19.72 11.70
C GLY A 85 -8.56 19.04 13.06
N GLN A 86 -7.44 18.91 13.78
CA GLN A 86 -7.41 18.33 15.12
C GLN A 86 -8.09 19.19 16.20
N TYR A 87 -8.14 20.52 16.02
CA TYR A 87 -8.80 21.45 16.95
C TYR A 87 -10.26 21.74 16.58
N MET A 88 -10.64 21.55 15.33
CA MET A 88 -12.03 21.64 14.88
C MET A 88 -12.84 20.42 15.33
N ASN A 89 -14.16 20.60 15.47
CA ASN A 89 -15.06 19.50 15.78
C ASN A 89 -15.01 18.46 14.65
N ALA A 90 -14.71 17.23 15.01
CA ALA A 90 -14.47 16.10 14.12
C ALA A 90 -15.73 15.24 13.96
N PHE A 91 -16.45 15.00 15.06
CA PHE A 91 -17.71 14.27 15.03
C PHE A 91 -18.65 14.69 16.17
N SER A 92 -19.93 14.33 16.03
CA SER A 92 -20.98 14.48 17.03
C SER A 92 -21.95 13.30 16.95
N VAL A 93 -22.66 12.99 18.02
CA VAL A 93 -23.75 12.00 17.98
C VAL A 93 -25.09 12.72 18.05
N ALA A 94 -25.87 12.58 16.99
CA ALA A 94 -27.23 13.07 16.93
C ALA A 94 -28.22 11.98 17.32
N TYR A 95 -29.30 12.41 17.97
CA TYR A 95 -30.39 11.54 18.33
C TYR A 95 -31.72 12.21 18.02
N GLY A 96 -32.74 11.41 17.79
CA GLY A 96 -34.10 11.89 17.75
C GLY A 96 -35.09 10.82 18.14
N LEU A 97 -36.12 11.26 18.85
CA LEU A 97 -37.30 10.49 19.19
C LEU A 97 -38.50 11.19 18.56
N LYS A 98 -39.21 10.46 17.70
CA LYS A 98 -40.45 10.90 17.09
C LYS A 98 -41.56 9.92 17.49
N LEU A 99 -42.54 10.43 18.22
CA LEU A 99 -43.75 9.73 18.62
C LEU A 99 -44.90 10.30 17.80
N ASP A 100 -45.47 9.51 16.90
CA ASP A 100 -46.64 9.87 16.10
C ASP A 100 -47.86 9.04 16.53
N ALA A 101 -48.55 9.52 17.58
CA ALA A 101 -49.74 8.87 18.12
C ALA A 101 -51.05 9.31 17.42
N GLY A 102 -50.98 9.66 16.13
CA GLY A 102 -52.09 10.13 15.32
C GLY A 102 -52.53 11.57 15.61
N ILE A 103 -52.90 11.85 16.86
CA ILE A 103 -53.32 13.20 17.31
C ILE A 103 -52.15 13.95 17.97
N PHE A 104 -51.23 13.23 18.61
CA PHE A 104 -50.06 13.81 19.26
C PHE A 104 -48.80 13.47 18.46
N ARG A 105 -48.15 14.51 17.93
CA ARG A 105 -46.79 14.44 17.40
C ARG A 105 -45.84 15.04 18.42
N TYR A 106 -44.98 14.19 18.98
CA TYR A 106 -43.88 14.63 19.82
C TYR A 106 -42.58 14.32 19.09
N GLU A 107 -41.78 15.35 18.82
CA GLU A 107 -40.48 15.23 18.18
C GLU A 107 -39.45 15.91 19.07
N LYS A 108 -38.53 15.14 19.62
CA LYS A 108 -37.37 15.64 20.35
C LYS A 108 -36.13 15.13 19.64
N SER A 109 -35.43 16.03 18.96
CA SER A 109 -34.12 15.76 18.38
C SER A 109 -33.07 16.66 19.02
N GLY A 110 -31.84 16.17 19.04
CA GLY A 110 -30.72 16.89 19.63
C GLY A 110 -29.39 16.35 19.14
N ARG A 111 -28.34 17.07 19.52
CA ARG A 111 -26.96 16.61 19.43
C ARG A 111 -26.46 16.52 20.85
N THR A 112 -25.70 15.47 21.13
CA THR A 112 -25.09 15.25 22.44
C THR A 112 -23.91 16.21 22.58
N PHE A 113 -22.73 15.74 22.21
CA PHE A 113 -21.46 16.42 22.29
C PHE A 113 -20.90 16.65 20.89
N GLU A 114 -20.09 17.70 20.77
CA GLU A 114 -19.22 17.91 19.60
C GLU A 114 -17.79 17.76 20.10
N PHE A 115 -17.08 16.78 19.57
CA PHE A 115 -15.70 16.51 19.97
C PHE A 115 -14.75 16.89 18.85
N ASN A 116 -13.72 17.66 19.19
CA ASN A 116 -12.48 17.62 18.42
C ASN A 116 -11.69 16.35 18.75
N MET A 117 -10.63 16.06 17.99
CA MET A 117 -9.87 14.82 18.15
C MET A 117 -9.28 14.68 19.57
N TRP A 118 -8.76 15.77 20.15
CA TRP A 118 -8.13 15.74 21.48
C TRP A 118 -9.14 15.52 22.60
N GLN A 119 -10.29 16.18 22.52
CA GLN A 119 -11.40 15.99 23.46
C GLN A 119 -11.98 14.59 23.33
N GLY A 120 -12.20 14.10 22.11
CA GLY A 120 -12.67 12.74 21.87
C GLY A 120 -11.72 11.72 22.48
N ALA A 121 -10.41 11.85 22.27
CA ALA A 121 -9.42 10.97 22.87
C ALA A 121 -9.37 11.07 24.41
N ALA A 122 -9.50 12.27 24.97
CA ALA A 122 -9.56 12.46 26.42
C ALA A 122 -10.81 11.81 27.03
N GLU A 123 -11.97 11.96 26.41
CA GLU A 123 -13.21 11.33 26.88
C GLU A 123 -13.17 9.82 26.73
N LEU A 124 -12.56 9.28 25.66
CA LEU A 124 -12.31 7.84 25.56
C LEU A 124 -11.48 7.34 26.76
N ALA A 125 -10.45 8.08 27.18
CA ALA A 125 -9.66 7.71 28.35
C ALA A 125 -10.46 7.81 29.68
N ASN A 126 -11.39 8.75 29.78
CA ASN A 126 -12.25 8.91 30.97
C ASN A 126 -13.26 7.77 31.13
N VAL A 127 -13.62 7.09 30.03
CA VAL A 127 -14.53 5.93 30.01
C VAL A 127 -13.73 4.62 29.98
N ASP A 128 -12.53 4.62 30.56
CA ASP A 128 -11.64 3.46 30.66
C ASP A 128 -11.18 2.84 29.30
N MET A 129 -11.43 3.49 28.16
CA MET A 129 -10.99 3.03 26.83
C MET A 129 -9.59 3.51 26.49
N TRP A 130 -8.65 3.17 27.37
CA TRP A 130 -7.29 3.70 27.33
C TRP A 130 -6.50 3.22 26.11
N TYR A 131 -6.76 2.03 25.56
CA TYR A 131 -6.04 1.55 24.38
C TYR A 131 -6.42 2.33 23.13
N LEU A 132 -7.72 2.52 22.91
CA LEU A 132 -8.21 3.30 21.77
C LEU A 132 -7.77 4.75 21.87
N SER A 133 -7.91 5.36 23.05
CA SER A 133 -7.43 6.71 23.33
C SER A 133 -5.94 6.85 23.02
N PHE A 134 -5.10 5.96 23.58
CA PHE A 134 -3.65 5.98 23.36
C PHE A 134 -3.30 5.87 21.87
N LEU A 135 -3.94 4.96 21.14
CA LEU A 135 -3.67 4.78 19.72
C LEU A 135 -4.07 6.02 18.90
N VAL A 136 -5.22 6.65 19.19
CA VAL A 136 -5.63 7.91 18.55
C VAL A 136 -4.64 9.04 18.87
N TYR A 137 -4.24 9.19 20.13
CA TYR A 137 -3.23 10.17 20.56
C TYR A 137 -1.90 10.01 19.82
N VAL A 138 -1.37 8.79 19.77
CA VAL A 138 -0.06 8.52 19.17
C VAL A 138 -0.13 8.62 17.65
N TRP A 139 -1.05 7.90 17.02
CA TRP A 139 -1.06 7.75 15.57
C TRP A 139 -1.75 8.89 14.84
N SER A 140 -2.85 9.43 15.36
CA SER A 140 -3.56 10.54 14.70
C SER A 140 -3.20 11.90 15.29
N GLY A 141 -2.77 11.96 16.55
CA GLY A 141 -2.29 13.17 17.21
C GLY A 141 -0.84 13.51 16.86
N PHE A 142 0.12 12.76 17.40
CA PHE A 142 1.55 13.12 17.34
C PHE A 142 2.24 12.70 16.04
N TRP A 143 1.93 11.51 15.53
CA TRP A 143 2.63 10.91 14.40
C TRP A 143 2.64 11.77 13.12
N PRO A 144 1.56 12.46 12.70
CA PRO A 144 1.59 13.35 11.54
C PRO A 144 2.69 14.41 11.62
N TYR A 145 2.91 14.98 12.80
CA TYR A 145 3.93 16.01 13.01
C TYR A 145 5.33 15.42 12.99
N ILE A 146 5.54 14.28 13.65
CA ILE A 146 6.82 13.55 13.61
C ILE A 146 7.20 13.25 12.16
N LYS A 147 6.24 12.76 11.38
CA LYS A 147 6.40 12.48 9.95
C LYS A 147 6.77 13.72 9.15
N ILE A 148 6.07 14.84 9.33
CA ILE A 148 6.38 16.10 8.63
C ILE A 148 7.80 16.59 8.99
N ILE A 149 8.19 16.50 10.26
CA ILE A 149 9.55 16.84 10.70
C ILE A 149 10.59 15.97 9.97
N PHE A 150 10.36 14.66 9.82
CA PHE A 150 11.27 13.80 9.08
C PHE A 150 11.37 14.15 7.60
N ILE A 151 10.25 14.49 6.94
CA ILE A 151 10.25 14.93 5.54
C ILE A 151 11.01 16.25 5.39
N LEU A 152 10.76 17.22 6.27
CA LEU A 152 11.47 18.50 6.28
C LEU A 152 12.96 18.32 6.55
N ALA A 153 13.33 17.45 7.48
CA ALA A 153 14.72 17.12 7.77
C ALA A 153 15.41 16.49 6.54
N ALA A 154 14.75 15.52 5.89
CA ALA A 154 15.26 14.89 4.68
C ALA A 154 15.51 15.92 3.55
N VAL A 155 14.54 16.80 3.28
CA VAL A 155 14.68 17.85 2.26
C VAL A 155 15.74 18.87 2.64
N SER A 156 15.82 19.26 3.91
CA SER A 156 16.80 20.26 4.39
C SER A 156 18.24 19.74 4.34
N LEU A 157 18.44 18.47 4.70
CA LEU A 157 19.73 17.80 4.59
C LEU A 157 20.17 17.70 3.13
N GLU A 158 19.23 17.43 2.22
CA GLU A 158 19.52 17.38 0.79
C GLU A 158 19.86 18.77 0.22
N ALA A 159 19.18 19.82 0.67
CA ALA A 159 19.41 21.19 0.21
C ALA A 159 20.77 21.77 0.65
N ARG A 160 21.35 21.30 1.77
CA ARG A 160 22.56 21.90 2.37
C ARG A 160 23.90 21.51 1.72
N TRP A 161 23.91 20.90 0.54
CA TRP A 161 25.15 20.50 -0.17
C TRP A 161 26.12 19.68 0.71
N ILE A 162 25.64 19.07 1.78
CA ILE A 162 26.48 18.23 2.63
C ILE A 162 26.93 17.06 1.76
N PRO A 163 28.25 16.80 1.64
CA PRO A 163 28.75 15.71 0.82
C PRO A 163 28.00 14.44 1.14
N SER A 164 27.30 13.90 0.13
CA SER A 164 26.34 12.80 0.26
C SER A 164 26.93 11.53 0.89
N LYS A 165 28.26 11.44 1.02
CA LYS A 165 28.95 10.29 1.60
C LYS A 165 28.73 10.12 3.11
N CYS A 166 28.52 11.20 3.89
CA CYS A 166 28.40 11.07 5.35
C CYS A 166 26.99 10.75 5.86
N PHE A 167 25.94 11.01 5.07
CA PHE A 167 24.54 10.95 5.55
C PHE A 167 23.63 9.96 4.83
N LYS A 168 24.16 9.20 3.85
CA LYS A 168 23.40 8.21 3.07
C LYS A 168 22.76 7.11 3.94
N GLY A 169 23.42 6.66 4.99
CA GLY A 169 22.95 5.49 5.78
C GLY A 169 21.58 5.67 6.42
N PRO A 170 21.40 6.64 7.35
CA PRO A 170 20.17 6.73 8.13
C PRO A 170 18.96 7.17 7.32
N VAL A 171 19.13 8.16 6.41
CA VAL A 171 18.02 8.76 5.67
C VAL A 171 17.42 7.78 4.67
N ASP A 172 18.26 7.04 3.94
CA ASP A 172 17.82 6.05 2.95
C ASP A 172 17.07 4.88 3.62
N THR A 173 17.40 4.57 4.87
CA THR A 173 16.74 3.52 5.66
C THR A 173 15.44 4.03 6.31
N LEU A 174 15.44 5.27 6.79
CA LEU A 174 14.33 5.82 7.57
C LEU A 174 13.13 6.23 6.70
N ILE A 175 13.37 6.80 5.51
CA ILE A 175 12.28 7.30 4.65
C ILE A 175 11.28 6.19 4.25
N PRO A 176 11.71 4.99 3.82
CA PRO A 176 10.79 3.88 3.55
C PRO A 176 9.95 3.48 4.77
N VAL A 177 10.53 3.52 5.98
CA VAL A 177 9.81 3.21 7.23
C VAL A 177 8.75 4.29 7.51
N VAL A 178 9.13 5.57 7.38
CA VAL A 178 8.20 6.69 7.53
C VAL A 178 7.12 6.67 6.45
N GLN A 179 7.39 6.13 5.25
CA GLN A 179 6.39 5.91 4.19
C GLN A 179 5.38 4.87 4.61
N TYR A 180 5.87 3.71 5.02
CA TYR A 180 5.01 2.61 5.44
C TYR A 180 4.13 2.99 6.65
N LEU A 181 4.72 3.67 7.63
CA LEU A 181 3.99 4.11 8.83
C LEU A 181 3.10 5.34 8.56
N GLY A 182 3.25 6.00 7.41
CA GLY A 182 2.60 7.28 7.13
C GLY A 182 1.07 7.24 7.08
N LYS A 183 0.48 6.09 6.74
CA LYS A 183 -0.97 5.89 6.65
C LYS A 183 -1.66 5.64 7.99
N TRP A 184 -0.92 5.26 9.02
CA TRP A 184 -1.46 5.05 10.37
C TRP A 184 -2.01 6.34 11.00
N ALA A 185 -1.65 7.50 10.44
CA ALA A 185 -2.28 8.77 10.77
C ALA A 185 -3.80 8.81 10.55
N PHE A 186 -4.35 7.94 9.69
CA PHE A 186 -5.78 7.79 9.46
C PHE A 186 -6.49 6.90 10.50
N LEU A 187 -5.82 6.48 11.58
CA LEU A 187 -6.45 5.59 12.56
C LEU A 187 -7.75 6.19 13.13
N ASP A 188 -7.73 7.44 13.59
CA ASP A 188 -8.92 8.15 14.08
C ASP A 188 -10.04 8.20 13.03
N VAL A 189 -9.70 8.44 11.77
CA VAL A 189 -10.65 8.42 10.63
C VAL A 189 -11.33 7.06 10.52
N CYS A 190 -10.57 5.97 10.60
CA CYS A 190 -11.15 4.62 10.60
C CYS A 190 -12.01 4.35 11.84
N VAL A 191 -11.59 4.82 13.03
CA VAL A 191 -12.36 4.67 14.28
C VAL A 191 -13.71 5.41 14.16
N VAL A 192 -13.72 6.65 13.68
CA VAL A 192 -14.95 7.42 13.46
C VAL A 192 -15.86 6.74 12.42
N MET A 193 -15.30 6.07 11.39
CA MET A 193 -16.12 5.27 10.46
C MET A 193 -16.79 4.09 11.16
N ILE A 194 -16.05 3.34 11.99
CA ILE A 194 -16.59 2.18 12.71
C ILE A 194 -17.68 2.63 13.67
N ILE A 195 -17.42 3.69 14.45
CA ILE A 195 -18.42 4.31 15.34
C ILE A 195 -19.62 4.80 14.53
N GLY A 196 -19.40 5.36 13.34
CA GLY A 196 -20.46 5.80 12.43
C GLY A 196 -21.38 4.67 11.98
N VAL A 197 -20.81 3.51 11.65
CA VAL A 197 -21.57 2.31 11.29
C VAL A 197 -22.28 1.71 12.51
N VAL A 198 -21.58 1.58 13.64
CA VAL A 198 -22.12 0.93 14.85
C VAL A 198 -23.25 1.74 15.48
N LEU A 199 -23.11 3.07 15.52
CA LEU A 199 -24.11 3.96 16.10
C LEU A 199 -25.19 4.37 15.12
N HIS A 200 -25.26 3.79 13.92
CA HIS A 200 -26.40 3.98 13.03
C HIS A 200 -27.57 3.10 13.47
N ILE A 201 -28.27 3.54 14.51
CA ILE A 201 -29.38 2.78 15.09
C ILE A 201 -30.67 3.50 14.72
N GLU A 202 -31.44 2.90 13.82
CA GLU A 202 -32.80 3.32 13.54
C GLU A 202 -33.77 2.22 13.99
N GLY A 203 -34.78 2.60 14.76
CA GLY A 203 -35.81 1.68 15.19
C GLY A 203 -37.19 2.30 15.08
N THR A 204 -38.11 1.55 14.48
CA THR A 204 -39.55 1.86 14.49
C THR A 204 -40.26 0.77 15.29
N LYS A 205 -40.93 1.16 16.37
CA LYS A 205 -41.82 0.26 17.13
C LYS A 205 -43.17 0.94 17.32
N GLY A 206 -44.14 0.51 16.52
CA GLY A 206 -45.48 1.07 16.50
C GLY A 206 -45.46 2.55 16.10
N MET A 207 -45.83 3.42 17.04
CA MET A 207 -45.94 4.86 16.83
C MET A 207 -44.66 5.63 17.19
N ALA A 208 -43.63 4.97 17.73
CA ALA A 208 -42.35 5.58 18.05
C ALA A 208 -41.30 5.21 16.99
N SER A 209 -40.69 6.21 16.37
CA SER A 209 -39.40 6.06 15.69
C SER A 209 -38.33 6.75 16.51
N PHE A 210 -37.17 6.11 16.64
CA PHE A 210 -35.99 6.73 17.21
C PHE A 210 -34.81 6.48 16.31
N TYR A 211 -33.89 7.44 16.31
CA TYR A 211 -32.61 7.28 15.66
C TYR A 211 -31.50 7.75 16.59
N ILE A 212 -30.37 7.06 16.51
CA ILE A 212 -29.07 7.49 16.99
C ILE A 212 -28.18 7.41 15.74
N GLN A 213 -27.37 8.43 15.51
CA GLN A 213 -26.46 8.45 14.37
C GLN A 213 -25.24 9.32 14.69
N THR A 214 -24.06 8.86 14.26
CA THR A 214 -22.87 9.70 14.27
C THR A 214 -22.91 10.65 13.08
N ILE A 215 -22.58 11.91 13.33
CA ILE A 215 -22.42 12.96 12.34
C ILE A 215 -20.94 13.29 12.26
N VAL A 216 -20.35 13.05 11.09
CA VAL A 216 -19.00 13.50 10.76
C VAL A 216 -19.05 15.00 10.48
N MET A 217 -18.13 15.74 11.07
CA MET A 217 -18.05 17.19 11.00
C MET A 217 -16.85 17.62 10.14
N GLU A 218 -16.76 18.92 9.85
CA GLU A 218 -15.77 19.48 8.92
C GLU A 218 -14.31 19.26 9.37
N GLY A 219 -14.06 19.24 10.69
CA GLY A 219 -12.71 19.03 11.24
C GLY A 219 -12.07 17.74 10.74
N GLN A 220 -12.87 16.67 10.57
CA GLN A 220 -12.38 15.40 10.06
C GLN A 220 -11.87 15.50 8.62
N PHE A 221 -12.55 16.27 7.77
CA PHE A 221 -12.14 16.47 6.37
C PHE A 221 -10.90 17.35 6.25
N VAL A 222 -10.80 18.39 7.09
CA VAL A 222 -9.60 19.24 7.15
C VAL A 222 -8.39 18.42 7.62
N PHE A 223 -8.58 17.57 8.64
CA PHE A 223 -7.55 16.63 9.11
C PHE A 223 -7.13 15.66 8.00
N MET A 224 -8.09 14.97 7.36
CA MET A 224 -7.82 14.06 6.24
C MET A 224 -7.05 14.73 5.10
N ALA A 225 -7.41 15.97 4.75
CA ALA A 225 -6.70 16.74 3.73
C ALA A 225 -5.24 17.03 4.13
N GLY A 226 -4.99 17.36 5.40
CA GLY A 226 -3.64 17.54 5.93
C GLY A 226 -2.79 16.26 5.82
N ILE A 227 -3.35 15.11 6.21
CA ILE A 227 -2.66 13.81 6.11
C ILE A 227 -2.42 13.41 4.65
N ALA A 228 -3.42 13.59 3.77
CA ALA A 228 -3.29 13.32 2.35
C ALA A 228 -2.19 14.18 1.70
N LEU A 229 -2.13 15.47 2.03
CA LEU A 229 -1.08 16.37 1.54
C LEU A 229 0.30 15.94 2.04
N CYS A 230 0.40 15.47 3.28
CA CYS A 230 1.63 14.90 3.84
C CYS A 230 2.08 13.65 3.07
N LEU A 231 1.18 12.73 2.72
CA LEU A 231 1.48 11.56 1.89
C LEU A 231 1.94 11.94 0.48
N ILE A 232 1.32 12.95 -0.12
CA ILE A 232 1.73 13.49 -1.42
C ILE A 232 3.14 14.07 -1.34
N ALA A 233 3.43 14.92 -0.35
CA ALA A 233 4.76 15.51 -0.13
C ALA A 233 5.83 14.42 0.04
N GLN A 234 5.50 13.37 0.76
CA GLN A 234 6.36 12.21 0.95
C GLN A 234 6.63 11.44 -0.35
N THR A 235 5.59 11.21 -1.16
CA THR A 235 5.72 10.57 -2.48
C THR A 235 6.64 11.37 -3.41
N PHE A 236 6.56 12.71 -3.35
CA PHE A 236 7.48 13.58 -4.09
C PHE A 236 8.91 13.47 -3.57
N THR A 237 9.08 13.43 -2.25
CA THR A 237 10.41 13.31 -1.60
C THR A 237 11.10 11.99 -1.97
N SER A 238 10.38 10.86 -1.90
CA SER A 238 10.95 9.56 -2.25
C SER A 238 11.30 9.43 -3.74
N ARG A 239 10.48 9.99 -4.63
CA ARG A 239 10.80 10.07 -6.07
C ARG A 239 12.04 10.91 -6.33
N HIS A 240 12.26 11.94 -5.53
CA HIS A 240 13.42 12.81 -5.69
C HIS A 240 14.75 12.10 -5.39
N GLN A 241 14.74 11.12 -4.49
CA GLN A 241 15.95 10.45 -4.01
C GLN A 241 16.40 9.26 -4.89
N ARG A 242 15.48 8.62 -5.64
CA ARG A 242 15.79 7.46 -6.49
C ARG A 242 16.89 7.65 -7.56
N PRO A 243 17.05 8.81 -8.23
CA PRO A 243 18.00 8.95 -9.34
C PRO A 243 19.49 8.81 -8.97
N ARG A 244 19.86 8.88 -7.68
CA ARG A 244 21.27 8.89 -7.25
C ARG A 244 21.84 7.52 -6.90
N ILE A 245 20.99 6.50 -6.68
CA ILE A 245 21.46 5.18 -6.29
C ILE A 245 22.11 4.48 -7.50
N TYR A 246 21.45 4.54 -8.67
CA TYR A 246 21.94 3.90 -9.90
C TYR A 246 23.20 4.55 -10.49
N SER A 247 23.40 5.86 -10.33
CA SER A 247 24.61 6.53 -10.86
C SER A 247 25.87 6.31 -10.01
N SER A 248 25.73 5.90 -8.75
CA SER A 248 26.89 5.64 -7.87
C SER A 248 27.42 4.21 -7.92
N VAL A 249 26.76 3.32 -8.68
CA VAL A 249 27.32 2.03 -9.14
C VAL A 249 28.07 2.22 -10.47
N GLN A 250 28.55 3.43 -10.76
CA GLN A 250 29.76 3.57 -11.55
C GLN A 250 30.91 3.15 -10.63
N THR A 251 31.34 1.91 -10.82
CA THR A 251 32.39 1.25 -10.05
C THR A 251 33.61 2.16 -9.85
N PRO A 252 34.17 2.24 -8.63
CA PRO A 252 35.50 2.82 -8.42
C PRO A 252 36.63 1.98 -9.04
N PHE A 253 36.29 0.91 -9.76
CA PHE A 253 37.24 0.08 -10.50
C PHE A 253 37.52 0.72 -11.85
N GLY A 254 38.72 1.30 -11.95
CA GLY A 254 39.24 1.91 -13.15
C GLY A 254 39.19 0.97 -14.36
N SER A 255 38.90 1.58 -15.52
CA SER A 255 38.81 0.98 -16.85
C SER A 255 37.70 -0.07 -17.01
N ALA A 256 36.95 0.07 -18.11
CA ALA A 256 35.98 -0.93 -18.57
C ALA A 256 36.59 -2.35 -18.68
N ALA A 257 37.93 -2.46 -18.78
CA ALA A 257 38.65 -3.73 -18.81
C ALA A 257 38.58 -4.51 -17.47
N ALA A 258 38.67 -3.83 -16.32
CA ALA A 258 38.62 -4.51 -15.01
C ALA A 258 37.21 -5.06 -14.68
N VAL A 259 36.17 -4.39 -15.17
CA VAL A 259 34.78 -4.89 -15.08
C VAL A 259 34.58 -6.06 -16.03
N HIS A 260 35.18 -6.03 -17.22
CA HIS A 260 35.14 -7.15 -18.17
C HIS A 260 35.88 -8.39 -17.63
N ASP A 261 37.07 -8.22 -17.07
CA ASP A 261 37.86 -9.31 -16.49
C ASP A 261 37.18 -9.89 -15.24
N ALA A 262 36.58 -9.06 -14.38
CA ALA A 262 35.78 -9.55 -13.24
C ALA A 262 34.49 -10.28 -13.67
N PHE A 263 33.90 -9.90 -14.81
CA PHE A 263 32.77 -10.63 -15.40
C PHE A 263 33.20 -11.98 -15.98
N LEU A 264 34.36 -12.04 -16.64
CA LEU A 264 34.93 -13.26 -17.20
C LEU A 264 35.40 -14.25 -16.11
N ASP A 265 35.89 -13.74 -14.96
CA ASP A 265 36.24 -14.58 -13.80
C ASP A 265 35.00 -15.03 -13.01
N ALA A 266 33.92 -14.24 -12.99
CA ALA A 266 32.65 -14.65 -12.38
C ALA A 266 31.94 -15.75 -13.18
N ASP A 267 32.10 -15.78 -14.50
CA ASP A 267 31.55 -16.82 -15.39
C ASP A 267 32.23 -18.19 -15.21
N THR A 268 33.40 -18.27 -14.56
CA THR A 268 34.14 -19.54 -14.40
C THR A 268 33.94 -20.27 -13.07
N VAL A 269 33.31 -19.67 -12.03
CA VAL A 269 33.31 -20.27 -10.68
C VAL A 269 31.95 -20.60 -10.05
N THR A 270 30.79 -20.17 -10.55
CA THR A 270 29.51 -20.51 -9.89
C THR A 270 28.47 -21.14 -10.80
N ASN A 271 28.41 -22.48 -10.78
CA ASN A 271 27.18 -23.30 -10.72
C ASN A 271 25.87 -22.66 -11.24
N THR A 272 25.83 -22.26 -12.51
CA THR A 272 24.62 -21.77 -13.19
C THR A 272 23.55 -22.84 -13.40
N LYS A 273 23.86 -24.12 -13.09
CA LYS A 273 22.88 -25.22 -13.16
C LYS A 273 21.84 -25.23 -12.04
N THR A 274 22.11 -24.64 -10.87
CA THR A 274 21.16 -24.69 -9.74
C THR A 274 20.11 -23.58 -9.72
N VAL A 275 20.28 -22.49 -10.48
CA VAL A 275 19.27 -21.41 -10.54
C VAL A 275 18.16 -21.72 -11.57
N ASN A 276 18.47 -22.52 -12.60
CA ASN A 276 17.51 -22.87 -13.65
C ASN A 276 16.51 -23.97 -13.26
N GLU A 277 16.74 -24.74 -12.18
CA GLU A 277 15.76 -25.75 -11.70
C GLU A 277 14.74 -25.20 -10.71
N ILE A 278 14.94 -23.99 -10.17
CA ILE A 278 13.92 -23.30 -9.35
C ILE A 278 12.84 -22.64 -10.25
N SER A 279 12.92 -22.81 -11.59
CA SER A 279 12.34 -21.87 -12.57
C SER A 279 10.89 -22.12 -13.02
N GLY A 280 10.19 -23.15 -12.54
CA GLY A 280 8.79 -23.38 -12.90
C GLY A 280 7.80 -22.78 -11.89
N TRP A 281 7.91 -23.22 -10.64
CA TRP A 281 6.92 -22.91 -9.60
C TRP A 281 6.94 -21.45 -9.16
N ASN A 282 8.11 -20.80 -9.13
CA ASN A 282 8.19 -19.39 -8.78
C ASN A 282 7.49 -18.48 -9.79
N ALA A 283 7.32 -18.91 -11.05
CA ALA A 283 6.53 -18.15 -12.03
C ALA A 283 5.02 -18.36 -11.90
N VAL A 284 4.58 -19.50 -11.35
CA VAL A 284 3.18 -19.93 -11.33
C VAL A 284 2.50 -19.70 -9.96
N LEU A 285 3.23 -19.85 -8.85
CA LEU A 285 2.66 -19.73 -7.51
C LEU A 285 2.22 -18.30 -7.17
N PRO A 286 3.02 -17.23 -7.36
CA PRO A 286 2.62 -15.88 -7.00
C PRO A 286 1.29 -15.41 -7.62
N PRO A 287 0.99 -15.62 -8.92
CA PRO A 287 -0.29 -15.19 -9.50
C PRO A 287 -1.47 -16.02 -8.98
N ILE A 288 -1.26 -17.31 -8.68
CA ILE A 288 -2.29 -18.13 -8.01
C ILE A 288 -2.58 -17.57 -6.61
N PHE A 289 -1.54 -17.30 -5.81
CA PHE A 289 -1.71 -16.72 -4.48
C PHE A 289 -2.36 -15.33 -4.54
N LEU A 290 -1.94 -14.45 -5.45
CA LEU A 290 -2.56 -13.14 -5.64
C LEU A 290 -4.04 -13.27 -6.04
N THR A 291 -4.38 -14.24 -6.89
CA THR A 291 -5.77 -14.49 -7.28
C THR A 291 -6.59 -14.93 -6.08
N ILE A 292 -6.08 -15.86 -5.26
CA ILE A 292 -6.74 -16.31 -4.03
C ILE A 292 -6.93 -15.13 -3.07
N VAL A 293 -5.91 -14.31 -2.86
CA VAL A 293 -5.98 -13.11 -2.01
C VAL A 293 -7.02 -12.13 -2.53
N LEU A 294 -7.07 -11.85 -3.83
CA LEU A 294 -8.07 -10.98 -4.44
C LEU A 294 -9.49 -11.51 -4.24
N VAL A 295 -9.70 -12.82 -4.40
CA VAL A 295 -11.01 -13.45 -4.18
C VAL A 295 -11.42 -13.35 -2.72
N ILE A 296 -10.52 -13.71 -1.78
CA ILE A 296 -10.78 -13.62 -0.34
C ILE A 296 -11.05 -12.17 0.06
N GLN A 297 -10.25 -11.22 -0.41
CA GLN A 297 -10.42 -9.79 -0.14
C GLN A 297 -11.78 -9.31 -0.64
N THR A 298 -12.15 -9.67 -1.87
CA THR A 298 -13.44 -9.29 -2.46
C THR A 298 -14.59 -9.86 -1.66
N ILE A 299 -14.58 -11.17 -1.37
CA ILE A 299 -15.62 -11.83 -0.57
C ILE A 299 -15.69 -11.23 0.84
N GLY A 300 -14.54 -11.00 1.48
CA GLY A 300 -14.44 -10.43 2.81
C GLY A 300 -15.12 -9.06 2.95
N ASN A 301 -15.11 -8.25 1.90
CA ASN A 301 -15.82 -6.96 1.89
C ASN A 301 -17.35 -7.09 1.94
N PHE A 302 -17.90 -8.25 1.52
CA PHE A 302 -19.33 -8.57 1.53
C PHE A 302 -19.73 -9.53 2.65
N CYS A 303 -18.77 -10.13 3.36
CA CYS A 303 -19.07 -10.94 4.52
C CYS A 303 -19.36 -10.06 5.73
N ASP A 304 -20.32 -10.49 6.55
CA ASP A 304 -20.63 -9.85 7.83
C ASP A 304 -19.35 -9.71 8.66
N PHE A 305 -19.03 -8.46 8.99
CA PHE A 305 -17.85 -8.06 9.74
C PHE A 305 -18.22 -7.69 11.17
N ILE A 306 -19.30 -6.91 11.32
CA ILE A 306 -19.82 -6.39 12.58
C ILE A 306 -21.25 -6.91 12.71
N ALA A 307 -21.63 -7.43 13.86
CA ALA A 307 -23.04 -7.55 14.22
C ALA A 307 -23.31 -6.60 15.39
N VAL A 308 -24.27 -5.71 15.22
CA VAL A 308 -24.75 -4.78 16.23
C VAL A 308 -26.11 -5.28 16.71
N GLU A 309 -26.20 -5.58 17.99
CA GLU A 309 -27.48 -5.81 18.66
C GLU A 309 -27.75 -4.65 19.60
N ALA A 310 -28.93 -4.04 19.53
CA ALA A 310 -29.40 -3.04 20.47
C ALA A 310 -30.70 -3.53 21.11
N SER A 311 -30.72 -3.64 22.43
CA SER A 311 -31.87 -4.06 23.22
C SER A 311 -32.24 -3.00 24.25
N PHE A 312 -33.53 -2.81 24.56
CA PHE A 312 -33.98 -1.90 25.63
C PHE A 312 -33.90 -2.58 27.02
N ASN A 313 -34.08 -3.89 26.99
CA ASN A 313 -34.14 -4.84 28.09
C ASN A 313 -33.60 -6.16 27.46
N PRO A 314 -32.90 -7.02 28.21
CA PRO A 314 -32.51 -8.37 27.75
C PRO A 314 -33.59 -9.16 26.96
N GLU A 315 -34.87 -8.93 27.24
CA GLU A 315 -36.03 -9.58 26.60
C GLU A 315 -36.50 -8.87 25.32
N VAL A 316 -36.23 -7.57 25.16
CA VAL A 316 -36.77 -6.75 24.07
C VAL A 316 -35.62 -6.25 23.18
N LYS A 317 -35.25 -7.10 22.21
CA LYS A 317 -34.38 -6.71 21.11
C LYS A 317 -35.07 -5.65 20.26
N ILE A 318 -34.41 -4.51 20.07
CA ILE A 318 -34.92 -3.42 19.24
C ILE A 318 -34.35 -3.53 17.83
N MET A 319 -33.07 -3.83 17.73
CA MET A 319 -32.35 -3.94 16.48
C MET A 319 -31.32 -5.06 16.59
N GLN A 320 -31.23 -5.89 15.56
CA GLN A 320 -30.12 -6.82 15.38
C GLN A 320 -29.74 -6.74 13.91
N ARG A 321 -28.61 -6.09 13.62
CA ARG A 321 -28.14 -5.89 12.25
C ARG A 321 -26.71 -6.39 12.13
N SER A 322 -26.44 -7.11 11.06
CA SER A 322 -25.06 -7.46 10.69
C SER A 322 -24.68 -6.59 9.50
N TYR A 323 -23.45 -6.14 9.51
CA TYR A 323 -22.87 -5.25 8.52
C TYR A 323 -21.63 -5.91 7.96
N SER A 324 -21.63 -6.12 6.64
CA SER A 324 -20.38 -6.16 5.87
C SER A 324 -19.75 -4.76 5.80
N ILE A 325 -18.48 -4.67 5.37
CA ILE A 325 -17.81 -3.37 5.19
C ILE A 325 -18.57 -2.50 4.18
N VAL A 326 -19.01 -3.10 3.07
CA VAL A 326 -19.77 -2.39 2.03
C VAL A 326 -21.13 -1.93 2.53
N GLU A 327 -21.87 -2.80 3.23
CA GLU A 327 -23.17 -2.42 3.80
C GLU A 327 -23.04 -1.32 4.84
N GLY A 328 -22.03 -1.38 5.72
CA GLY A 328 -21.78 -0.33 6.71
C GLY A 328 -21.52 1.02 6.05
N PHE A 329 -20.70 1.07 4.99
CA PHE A 329 -20.48 2.31 4.24
C PHE A 329 -21.75 2.79 3.52
N ASN A 330 -22.53 1.90 2.91
CA ASN A 330 -23.81 2.27 2.29
C ASN A 330 -24.78 2.85 3.32
N ASP A 331 -24.92 2.22 4.49
CA ASP A 331 -25.78 2.70 5.59
C ASP A 331 -25.33 4.10 6.04
N MET A 332 -24.02 4.33 6.12
CA MET A 332 -23.48 5.65 6.46
C MET A 332 -23.79 6.71 5.37
N THR A 333 -23.94 6.32 4.08
CA THR A 333 -24.40 7.25 3.03
C THR A 333 -25.89 7.59 3.12
N GLU A 334 -26.71 6.70 3.69
CA GLU A 334 -28.18 6.83 3.76
C GLU A 334 -28.66 7.69 4.94
N THR A 335 -27.74 8.34 5.67
CA THR A 335 -28.04 9.17 6.85
C THR A 335 -29.20 10.17 6.61
N ILE A 336 -30.27 10.04 7.40
CA ILE A 336 -31.61 10.60 7.13
C ILE A 336 -31.71 12.13 7.40
N HIS A 337 -30.85 12.72 8.25
CA HIS A 337 -31.05 14.09 8.76
C HIS A 337 -29.94 15.08 8.41
N GLY A 338 -30.04 15.71 7.24
CA GLY A 338 -29.44 17.01 6.87
C GLY A 338 -27.90 17.09 6.77
N THR A 339 -27.19 16.16 7.39
CA THR A 339 -25.72 16.04 7.42
C THR A 339 -25.20 14.87 6.58
N GLY A 340 -26.10 14.18 5.86
CA GLY A 340 -25.79 13.03 5.04
C GLY A 340 -24.69 13.26 4.00
N ARG A 341 -24.42 14.51 3.59
CA ARG A 341 -23.31 14.81 2.67
C ARG A 341 -21.93 14.55 3.28
N LEU A 342 -21.73 14.92 4.55
CA LEU A 342 -20.44 14.71 5.21
C LEU A 342 -20.27 13.22 5.53
N ASN A 343 -21.28 12.56 6.09
CA ASN A 343 -21.23 11.12 6.30
C ASN A 343 -21.02 10.35 4.99
N ALA A 344 -21.72 10.72 3.91
CA ALA A 344 -21.50 10.10 2.60
C ALA A 344 -20.09 10.36 2.07
N GLY A 345 -19.53 11.56 2.25
CA GLY A 345 -18.14 11.85 1.89
C GLY A 345 -17.15 10.95 2.65
N HIS A 346 -17.39 10.73 3.94
CA HIS A 346 -16.59 9.84 4.78
C HIS A 346 -16.73 8.37 4.36
N ALA A 347 -17.95 7.95 3.98
CA ALA A 347 -18.24 6.61 3.50
C ALA A 347 -17.58 6.33 2.15
N VAL A 348 -17.64 7.29 1.23
CA VAL A 348 -16.97 7.22 -0.08
C VAL A 348 -15.46 7.14 0.12
N PHE A 349 -14.90 7.91 1.05
CA PHE A 349 -13.48 7.79 1.41
C PHE A 349 -13.16 6.37 1.90
N GLY A 350 -13.95 5.84 2.85
CA GLY A 350 -13.80 4.45 3.32
C GLY A 350 -13.86 3.45 2.17
N TYR A 351 -14.87 3.55 1.30
CA TYR A 351 -15.04 2.68 0.15
C TYR A 351 -13.83 2.71 -0.81
N ILE A 352 -13.29 3.89 -1.08
CA ILE A 352 -12.13 4.02 -1.98
C ILE A 352 -10.87 3.43 -1.32
N PHE A 353 -10.55 3.85 -0.10
CA PHE A 353 -9.23 3.59 0.50
C PHE A 353 -9.15 2.27 1.28
N VAL A 354 -10.26 1.79 1.85
CA VAL A 354 -10.32 0.51 2.59
C VAL A 354 -10.69 -0.64 1.65
N THR A 355 -11.60 -0.41 0.68
CA THR A 355 -12.13 -1.49 -0.17
C THR A 355 -11.50 -1.50 -1.56
N LEU A 356 -11.64 -0.42 -2.33
CA LEU A 356 -11.27 -0.39 -3.75
C LEU A 356 -9.75 -0.41 -3.98
N MET A 357 -8.98 0.41 -3.25
CA MET A 357 -7.53 0.52 -3.43
C MET A 357 -6.76 -0.79 -3.22
N PRO A 358 -7.00 -1.60 -2.17
CA PRO A 358 -6.32 -2.90 -2.04
C PRO A 358 -6.67 -3.85 -3.19
N ILE A 359 -7.92 -3.86 -3.66
CA ILE A 359 -8.33 -4.68 -4.82
C ILE A 359 -7.58 -4.25 -6.08
N VAL A 360 -7.57 -2.94 -6.38
CA VAL A 360 -6.86 -2.41 -7.56
C VAL A 360 -5.35 -2.68 -7.46
N THR A 361 -4.77 -2.58 -6.26
CA THR A 361 -3.36 -2.91 -6.01
C THR A 361 -3.08 -4.38 -6.34
N GLY A 362 -3.89 -5.31 -5.83
CA GLY A 362 -3.75 -6.74 -6.15
C GLY A 362 -3.92 -7.05 -7.64
N ILE A 363 -4.85 -6.36 -8.33
CA ILE A 363 -5.02 -6.49 -9.79
C ILE A 363 -3.78 -6.00 -10.54
N LEU A 364 -3.23 -4.84 -10.16
CA LEU A 364 -2.01 -4.33 -10.79
C LEU A 364 -0.80 -5.25 -10.56
N MET A 365 -0.68 -5.83 -9.36
CA MET A 365 0.34 -6.84 -9.06
C MET A 365 0.16 -8.09 -9.93
N LEU A 366 -1.08 -8.54 -10.11
CA LEU A 366 -1.40 -9.67 -10.98
C LEU A 366 -1.06 -9.36 -12.45
N ILE A 367 -1.43 -8.19 -12.96
CA ILE A 367 -1.08 -7.73 -14.32
C ILE A 367 0.45 -7.70 -14.49
N ALA A 368 1.15 -7.10 -13.54
CA ALA A 368 2.61 -7.00 -13.58
C ALA A 368 3.28 -8.39 -13.60
N TRP A 369 2.61 -9.42 -13.06
CA TRP A 369 3.09 -10.79 -13.08
C TRP A 369 2.72 -11.54 -14.37
N MET A 370 1.49 -11.36 -14.84
CA MET A 370 0.93 -12.08 -15.99
C MET A 370 1.40 -11.54 -17.35
N VAL A 371 2.08 -10.39 -17.39
CA VAL A 371 2.62 -9.79 -18.62
C VAL A 371 4.15 -9.94 -18.65
N PRO A 372 4.70 -11.15 -18.91
CA PRO A 372 6.14 -11.40 -18.91
C PRO A 372 6.88 -10.77 -20.11
N GLY A 373 6.17 -10.37 -21.17
CA GLY A 373 6.80 -9.93 -22.43
C GLY A 373 6.91 -8.41 -22.64
N ARG A 374 6.42 -7.57 -21.71
CA ARG A 374 6.42 -6.11 -21.87
C ARG A 374 6.96 -5.41 -20.61
N PRO A 375 8.29 -5.19 -20.50
CA PRO A 375 8.90 -4.63 -19.30
C PRO A 375 8.30 -3.26 -18.94
N GLU A 376 7.96 -2.44 -19.93
CA GLU A 376 7.33 -1.12 -19.71
C GLU A 376 5.97 -1.21 -19.01
N VAL A 377 5.15 -2.20 -19.36
CA VAL A 377 3.82 -2.39 -18.76
C VAL A 377 3.98 -2.87 -17.32
N ARG A 378 4.89 -3.82 -17.10
CA ARG A 378 5.23 -4.36 -15.77
C ARG A 378 5.75 -3.26 -14.85
N GLU A 379 6.69 -2.44 -15.32
CA GLU A 379 7.26 -1.33 -14.57
C GLU A 379 6.17 -0.31 -14.18
N LYS A 380 5.33 0.10 -15.14
CA LYS A 380 4.22 1.02 -14.89
C LYS A 380 3.22 0.44 -13.90
N ALA A 381 2.83 -0.83 -14.06
CA ALA A 381 1.90 -1.50 -13.15
C ALA A 381 2.45 -1.58 -11.72
N LEU A 382 3.74 -1.92 -11.56
CA LEU A 382 4.38 -1.95 -10.25
C LEU A 382 4.55 -0.57 -9.63
N HIS A 383 4.83 0.44 -10.46
CA HIS A 383 4.87 1.83 -10.01
C HIS A 383 3.53 2.24 -9.41
N TRP A 384 2.43 1.99 -10.12
CA TRP A 384 1.08 2.32 -9.63
C TRP A 384 0.67 1.46 -8.43
N ALA A 385 0.99 0.16 -8.43
CA ALA A 385 0.73 -0.70 -7.27
C ALA A 385 1.46 -0.20 -6.02
N CYS A 386 2.72 0.24 -6.16
CA CYS A 386 3.49 0.81 -5.05
C CYS A 386 2.82 2.06 -4.49
N ILE A 387 2.32 2.96 -5.37
CA ILE A 387 1.59 4.15 -4.94
C ILE A 387 0.29 3.76 -4.26
N LEU A 388 -0.59 2.99 -4.90
CA LEU A 388 -1.90 2.63 -4.33
C LEU A 388 -1.78 1.91 -2.99
N ARG A 389 -0.76 1.06 -2.81
CA ARG A 389 -0.48 0.39 -1.54
C ARG A 389 -0.14 1.35 -0.41
N GLU A 390 0.58 2.44 -0.69
CA GLU A 390 0.87 3.49 0.31
C GLU A 390 -0.39 4.23 0.76
N TRP A 391 -1.44 4.23 -0.06
CA TRP A 391 -2.73 4.85 0.23
C TRP A 391 -3.80 3.87 0.72
N SER A 392 -3.61 2.56 0.53
CA SER A 392 -4.51 1.52 1.05
C SER A 392 -4.56 1.56 2.58
N LEU A 393 -5.76 1.74 3.13
CA LEU A 393 -6.02 1.86 4.57
C LEU A 393 -6.59 0.59 5.21
N LEU A 394 -6.62 -0.53 4.48
CA LEU A 394 -7.22 -1.77 4.97
C LEU A 394 -6.61 -2.25 6.29
N ASP A 395 -5.29 -2.13 6.46
CA ASP A 395 -4.58 -2.51 7.68
C ASP A 395 -4.87 -1.58 8.86
N VAL A 396 -4.93 -0.28 8.59
CA VAL A 396 -5.31 0.73 9.59
C VAL A 396 -6.76 0.50 10.03
N TYR A 397 -7.67 0.26 9.08
CA TYR A 397 -9.08 -0.02 9.34
C TYR A 397 -9.27 -1.33 10.12
N TRP A 398 -8.50 -2.37 9.80
CA TRP A 398 -8.53 -3.63 10.51
C TRP A 398 -8.06 -3.49 11.96
N LEU A 399 -6.94 -2.79 12.21
CA LEU A 399 -6.50 -2.52 13.58
C LEU A 399 -7.55 -1.73 14.35
N ALA A 400 -8.06 -0.64 13.75
CA ALA A 400 -9.10 0.18 14.35
C ALA A 400 -10.31 -0.67 14.75
N SER A 401 -10.72 -1.59 13.87
CA SER A 401 -11.84 -2.47 14.14
C SER A 401 -11.58 -3.43 15.31
N ILE A 402 -10.41 -4.08 15.36
CA ILE A 402 -10.08 -4.97 16.49
C ILE A 402 -10.13 -4.20 17.80
N VAL A 403 -9.50 -3.03 17.84
CA VAL A 403 -9.45 -2.22 19.07
C VAL A 403 -10.85 -1.76 19.44
N SER A 404 -11.64 -1.26 18.48
CA SER A 404 -13.03 -0.89 18.72
C SER A 404 -13.85 -2.04 19.26
N MET A 405 -13.60 -3.28 18.87
CA MET A 405 -14.35 -4.43 19.38
C MET A 405 -14.11 -4.75 20.84
N PHE A 406 -12.87 -4.54 21.30
CA PHE A 406 -12.55 -4.73 22.71
C PHE A 406 -13.11 -3.62 23.59
N GLU A 407 -13.30 -2.42 23.03
CA GLU A 407 -13.67 -1.19 23.77
C GLU A 407 -15.13 -0.76 23.53
N LEU A 408 -15.85 -1.43 22.63
CA LEU A 408 -17.22 -1.09 22.26
C LEU A 408 -18.26 -1.30 23.38
N PRO A 409 -18.16 -2.35 24.22
CA PRO A 409 -19.04 -2.48 25.38
C PRO A 409 -19.02 -1.24 26.29
N GLU A 410 -17.84 -0.64 26.47
CA GLU A 410 -17.60 0.57 27.26
C GLU A 410 -18.24 1.79 26.57
N ILE A 411 -18.03 1.98 25.26
CA ILE A 411 -18.72 3.01 24.45
C ILE A 411 -20.24 2.89 24.62
N ALA A 412 -20.76 1.67 24.49
CA ALA A 412 -22.18 1.40 24.58
C ALA A 412 -22.76 1.78 25.94
N SER A 413 -22.05 1.41 27.01
CA SER A 413 -22.45 1.74 28.38
C SER A 413 -22.48 3.25 28.63
N TYR A 414 -21.47 3.98 28.14
CA TYR A 414 -21.39 5.43 28.25
C TYR A 414 -22.51 6.14 27.48
N ILE A 415 -22.75 5.73 26.24
CA ILE A 415 -23.85 6.27 25.43
C ILE A 415 -25.19 5.95 26.08
N ALA A 416 -25.38 4.74 26.60
CA ALA A 416 -26.60 4.36 27.31
C ALA A 416 -26.83 5.23 28.55
N ASP A 417 -25.76 5.57 29.29
CA ASP A 417 -25.83 6.45 30.46
C ASP A 417 -26.23 7.87 30.09
N GLU A 418 -25.66 8.45 29.03
CA GLU A 418 -26.07 9.77 28.50
C GLU A 418 -27.55 9.79 28.08
N PHE A 419 -28.07 8.68 27.53
CA PHE A 419 -29.47 8.59 27.15
C PHE A 419 -30.44 8.41 28.33
N LYS A 420 -29.98 7.94 29.50
CA LYS A 420 -30.84 7.79 30.69
C LYS A 420 -31.43 9.13 31.14
N ASP A 421 -30.67 10.21 30.99
CA ASP A 421 -31.10 11.56 31.37
C ASP A 421 -32.14 12.15 30.40
N ILE A 422 -32.19 11.64 29.16
CA ILE A 422 -33.02 12.19 28.08
C ILE A 422 -34.46 11.63 28.12
N GLY A 423 -34.66 10.50 28.79
CA GLY A 423 -35.93 9.82 29.00
C GLY A 423 -35.68 8.42 29.56
N ARG A 424 -36.71 7.73 30.07
CA ARG A 424 -36.63 6.35 30.61
C ARG A 424 -36.31 5.31 29.52
N PHE A 425 -35.23 5.48 28.77
CA PHE A 425 -34.70 4.45 27.93
C PHE A 425 -34.10 3.37 28.84
N GLY A 426 -34.51 2.13 28.64
CA GLY A 426 -33.89 0.99 29.27
C GLY A 426 -32.44 0.87 28.81
N ARG A 427 -31.65 0.04 29.51
CA ARG A 427 -30.24 -0.15 29.21
C ARG A 427 -30.08 -0.59 27.75
N ILE A 428 -29.42 0.22 26.93
CA ILE A 428 -28.99 -0.15 25.58
C ILE A 428 -27.73 -0.98 25.73
N GLU A 429 -27.84 -2.28 25.54
CA GLU A 429 -26.66 -3.15 25.43
C GLU A 429 -26.30 -3.22 23.94
N LEU A 430 -25.14 -2.67 23.57
CA LEU A 430 -24.55 -2.91 22.25
C LEU A 430 -23.55 -4.04 22.38
N THR A 431 -23.82 -5.14 21.69
CA THR A 431 -22.84 -6.22 21.56
C THR A 431 -22.29 -6.21 20.15
N MET A 432 -20.96 -6.16 20.03
CA MET A 432 -20.26 -6.37 18.78
C MET A 432 -19.60 -7.74 18.82
N THR A 433 -20.02 -8.64 17.93
CA THR A 433 -19.41 -9.97 17.84
C THR A 433 -18.48 -10.07 16.64
N PRO A 434 -17.20 -10.47 16.84
CA PRO A 434 -16.32 -10.82 15.73
C PRO A 434 -16.91 -11.93 14.92
N ARG A 435 -17.06 -11.69 13.62
CA ARG A 435 -17.33 -12.74 12.66
C ARG A 435 -16.07 -13.13 11.90
N HIS A 436 -16.20 -14.19 11.11
CA HIS A 436 -15.11 -14.90 10.44
C HIS A 436 -14.15 -13.98 9.66
N THR A 437 -14.61 -12.83 9.18
CA THR A 437 -13.86 -11.86 8.38
C THR A 437 -12.58 -11.35 9.07
N LEU A 438 -12.56 -11.23 10.40
CA LEU A 438 -11.37 -10.76 11.14
C LEU A 438 -10.20 -11.74 11.09
N PHE A 439 -10.46 -13.04 10.92
CA PHE A 439 -9.43 -14.07 10.89
C PHE A 439 -8.67 -14.12 9.56
N TRP A 440 -9.30 -13.71 8.45
CA TRP A 440 -8.70 -13.82 7.11
C TRP A 440 -7.90 -12.58 6.71
N LEU A 441 -8.21 -11.41 7.27
CA LEU A 441 -7.54 -10.14 6.92
C LEU A 441 -6.02 -10.14 7.20
N PRO A 442 -5.50 -10.67 8.32
CA PRO A 442 -4.06 -10.80 8.54
C PRO A 442 -3.38 -11.68 7.51
N ILE A 443 -4.06 -12.73 7.06
CA ILE A 443 -3.54 -13.67 6.06
C ILE A 443 -3.42 -12.94 4.72
N VAL A 444 -4.45 -12.20 4.32
CA VAL A 444 -4.44 -11.37 3.10
C VAL A 444 -3.29 -10.36 3.14
N MET A 445 -3.14 -9.61 4.24
CA MET A 445 -2.07 -8.62 4.39
C MET A 445 -0.68 -9.24 4.38
N SER A 446 -0.51 -10.40 5.03
CA SER A 446 0.77 -11.10 5.06
C SER A 446 1.17 -11.59 3.67
N VAL A 447 0.23 -12.17 2.92
CA VAL A 447 0.50 -12.66 1.56
C VAL A 447 0.79 -11.51 0.61
N GLU A 448 0.04 -10.41 0.67
CA GLU A 448 0.29 -9.23 -0.18
C GLU A 448 1.71 -8.67 0.03
N ASN A 449 2.14 -8.55 1.29
CA ASN A 449 3.48 -8.07 1.63
C ASN A 449 4.59 -9.03 1.15
N VAL A 450 4.40 -10.34 1.31
CA VAL A 450 5.36 -11.36 0.86
C VAL A 450 5.48 -11.35 -0.67
N VAL A 451 4.36 -11.34 -1.39
CA VAL A 451 4.37 -11.33 -2.86
C VAL A 451 5.00 -10.05 -3.39
N PHE A 452 4.67 -8.90 -2.80
CA PHE A 452 5.28 -7.63 -3.20
C PHE A 452 6.80 -7.63 -2.99
N PHE A 453 7.26 -8.09 -1.82
CA PHE A 453 8.69 -8.18 -1.52
C PHE A 453 9.40 -9.10 -2.52
N HIS A 454 8.82 -10.25 -2.84
CA HIS A 454 9.40 -11.18 -3.80
C HIS A 454 9.44 -10.59 -5.21
N MET A 455 8.43 -9.81 -5.60
CA MET A 455 8.38 -9.18 -6.90
C MET A 455 9.41 -8.05 -7.06
N LYS A 456 9.61 -7.26 -6.00
CA LYS A 456 10.62 -6.21 -5.97
C LYS A 456 12.03 -6.78 -6.04
N THR A 457 12.33 -7.79 -5.22
CA THR A 457 13.64 -8.47 -5.23
C THR A 457 13.95 -9.09 -6.59
N ARG A 458 12.94 -9.65 -7.28
CA ARG A 458 13.11 -10.17 -8.64
C ARG A 458 13.48 -9.09 -9.65
N LEU A 459 12.81 -7.94 -9.63
CA LEU A 459 13.15 -6.82 -10.51
C LEU A 459 14.58 -6.33 -10.27
N ASP A 460 14.97 -6.19 -9.01
CA ASP A 460 16.31 -5.72 -8.64
C ASP A 460 17.40 -6.75 -9.03
N SER A 461 17.02 -8.03 -9.15
CA SER A 461 17.93 -9.14 -9.51
C SER A 461 18.03 -9.44 -11.01
N GLU A 462 17.07 -9.00 -11.83
CA GLU A 462 17.15 -9.18 -13.28
C GLU A 462 18.23 -8.21 -13.77
N PRO A 463 19.45 -8.68 -14.13
CA PRO A 463 20.49 -7.80 -14.62
C PRO A 463 19.89 -7.05 -15.80
N GLU A 464 20.08 -5.73 -15.86
CA GLU A 464 19.73 -4.92 -17.02
C GLU A 464 20.37 -5.60 -18.23
N LEU A 465 19.61 -6.47 -18.88
CA LEU A 465 20.02 -7.23 -20.03
C LEU A 465 20.12 -6.16 -21.09
N THR A 466 21.33 -5.61 -21.16
CA THR A 466 21.74 -4.46 -21.90
C THR A 466 20.96 -4.43 -23.19
N PHE A 467 20.18 -3.36 -23.37
CA PHE A 467 19.58 -2.91 -24.63
C PHE A 467 20.66 -2.62 -25.71
N GLY A 468 21.84 -3.23 -25.61
CA GLY A 468 22.97 -3.18 -26.52
C GLY A 468 22.98 -4.28 -27.58
N LYS A 469 21.95 -5.13 -27.68
CA LYS A 469 21.70 -5.88 -28.92
C LYS A 469 20.86 -5.02 -29.87
N PHE A 470 21.46 -3.93 -30.35
CA PHE A 470 21.12 -3.43 -31.68
C PHE A 470 21.43 -4.58 -32.64
N THR A 471 20.38 -5.14 -33.23
CA THR A 471 20.48 -6.09 -34.33
C THR A 471 21.23 -5.42 -35.47
N SER A 472 22.53 -5.70 -35.55
CA SER A 472 23.28 -5.53 -36.79
C SER A 472 22.69 -6.51 -37.81
N GLY A 473 22.09 -5.97 -38.87
CA GLY A 473 22.10 -6.60 -40.18
C GLY A 473 20.99 -7.61 -40.47
N GLY A 474 20.06 -7.15 -41.31
CA GLY A 474 19.32 -7.97 -42.26
C GLY A 474 19.03 -7.13 -43.50
N HIS A 475 20.09 -6.76 -44.22
CA HIS A 475 20.02 -6.39 -45.63
C HIS A 475 20.51 -7.57 -46.46
#